data_AF-A0A7S2GHI4-F1
#
_entry.id   AF-A0A7S2GHI4-F1
#
_cell.length_a   1.000
_cell.length_b   1.000
_cell.length_c   1.000
_cell.angle_alpha   90.00
_cell.angle_beta   90.00
_cell.angle_gamma   90.00
#
_symmetry.space_group_name_H-M   'P 1'
#
loop_
_entity.id
_entity.type
_entity.pdbx_description
1 polymer ?
#
loop_
_entity_poly.entity_id
_entity_poly.type
_entity_poly.pdbx_seq_one_letter_code
_entity_poly.pdbx_strand_id
1 'polypeptide(L)'
;RGGLEEFEVPLWVKSLEKLPKAVQAVIPDKAFTVRHVFSNNSALFPIYWLHVPKCGSSFLNALIHVPNACPGVPEDLVISDLTMGQDNIQGFWDKYPAGCPGSFATYGNHDGFGRHYKQWKGKAMTMLRSPEQRMISSFRDNRHSWPANWTNPPPRDIAAYAETVQGCAVKMLTRNGSSHTVEAWPIPNFGAIGPHWGGACGSPEEVTQQ
;
A
#
# COMPACT_ATOMS: atom_id res chain seq x y z
N ARG A 1 -10.46 -25.25 -33.77
CA ARG A 1 -11.91 -25.00 -33.61
C ARG A 1 -12.14 -24.81 -32.11
N GLY A 2 -12.12 -23.57 -31.63
CA GLY A 2 -12.36 -23.28 -30.21
C GLY A 2 -13.86 -23.10 -29.98
N GLY A 3 -14.45 -23.94 -29.14
CA GLY A 3 -15.81 -23.76 -28.66
C GLY A 3 -15.88 -22.53 -27.75
N LEU A 4 -16.90 -21.71 -27.94
CA LEU A 4 -17.26 -20.67 -26.98
C LEU A 4 -18.00 -21.39 -25.85
N GLU A 5 -17.36 -21.56 -24.70
CA GLU A 5 -18.06 -21.97 -23.48
C GLU A 5 -18.83 -20.75 -22.94
N GLU A 6 -20.14 -20.93 -22.72
CA GLU A 6 -20.94 -19.96 -21.99
C GLU A 6 -20.49 -19.97 -20.52
N PHE A 7 -19.95 -18.84 -20.05
CA PHE A 7 -19.53 -18.69 -18.67
C PHE A 7 -20.55 -17.90 -17.88
N GLU A 8 -20.88 -18.39 -16.68
CA GLU A 8 -21.85 -17.77 -15.81
C GLU A 8 -21.28 -16.47 -15.20
N VAL A 9 -21.98 -15.36 -15.41
CA VAL A 9 -21.57 -14.04 -14.90
C VAL A 9 -21.61 -14.06 -13.36
N PRO A 10 -20.53 -13.65 -12.66
CA PRO A 10 -20.48 -13.66 -11.19
C PRO A 10 -21.65 -12.88 -10.56
N LEU A 11 -22.17 -13.40 -9.45
CA LEU A 11 -23.33 -12.82 -8.73
C LEU A 11 -23.17 -11.35 -8.35
N TRP A 12 -21.94 -10.89 -8.08
CA TRP A 12 -21.66 -9.49 -7.76
C TRP A 12 -21.79 -8.55 -8.97
N VAL A 13 -21.62 -9.05 -10.20
CA VAL A 13 -21.86 -8.26 -11.41
C VAL A 13 -23.38 -8.14 -11.65
N LYS A 14 -24.12 -9.22 -11.38
CA LYS A 14 -25.60 -9.21 -11.41
C LYS A 14 -26.20 -8.25 -10.37
N SER A 15 -25.48 -7.93 -9.29
CA SER A 15 -25.95 -6.95 -8.30
C SER A 15 -25.80 -5.49 -8.77
N LEU A 16 -24.92 -5.22 -9.74
CA LEU A 16 -24.77 -3.89 -10.34
C LEU A 16 -25.97 -3.49 -11.21
N GLU A 17 -26.70 -4.47 -11.75
CA GLU A 17 -27.93 -4.24 -12.53
C GLU A 17 -29.06 -3.64 -11.68
N LYS A 18 -28.99 -3.78 -10.35
CA LYS A 18 -29.97 -3.25 -9.39
C LYS A 18 -29.66 -1.83 -8.91
N LEU A 19 -28.57 -1.21 -9.39
CA LEU A 19 -28.23 0.15 -8.99
C LEU A 19 -29.22 1.17 -9.58
N PRO A 20 -29.52 2.28 -8.87
CA PRO A 20 -30.40 3.33 -9.38
C PRO A 20 -29.93 3.84 -10.74
N LYS A 21 -30.87 4.16 -11.65
CA LYS A 21 -30.57 4.67 -13.01
C LYS A 21 -29.59 5.85 -13.05
N ALA A 22 -29.56 6.66 -11.98
CA ALA A 22 -28.62 7.79 -11.85
C ALA A 22 -27.14 7.35 -11.74
N VAL A 23 -26.87 6.14 -11.23
CA VAL A 23 -25.52 5.55 -11.15
C VAL A 23 -25.14 4.90 -12.49
N GLN A 24 -26.12 4.35 -13.22
CA GLN A 24 -25.92 3.78 -14.56
C GLN A 24 -25.55 4.86 -15.60
N ALA A 25 -26.07 6.10 -15.44
CA ALA A 25 -25.82 7.21 -16.37
C ALA A 25 -24.37 7.75 -16.39
N VAL A 26 -23.51 7.32 -15.46
CA VAL A 26 -22.07 7.68 -15.43
C VAL A 26 -21.22 6.63 -16.17
N ILE A 27 -21.82 5.51 -16.58
CA ILE A 27 -21.14 4.46 -17.33
C ILE A 27 -21.37 4.74 -18.82
N PRO A 28 -20.35 5.09 -19.62
CA PRO A 28 -20.54 5.38 -21.04
C PRO A 28 -21.15 4.17 -21.77
N ASP A 29 -22.14 4.41 -22.64
CA ASP A 29 -22.91 3.42 -23.44
C ASP A 29 -22.09 2.46 -24.32
N LYS A 30 -20.77 2.58 -24.34
CA LYS A 30 -19.91 1.58 -24.96
C LYS A 30 -19.76 0.44 -23.98
N ALA A 31 -20.59 -0.60 -24.18
CA ALA A 31 -20.51 -1.91 -23.55
C ALA A 31 -19.08 -2.22 -23.09
N PHE A 32 -18.82 -1.97 -21.79
CA PHE A 32 -17.55 -2.32 -21.17
C PHE A 32 -17.54 -3.83 -21.11
N THR A 33 -17.00 -4.44 -22.18
CA THR A 33 -16.83 -5.87 -22.22
C THR A 33 -15.71 -6.16 -21.22
N VAL A 34 -16.10 -6.52 -19.99
CA VAL A 34 -15.20 -7.13 -19.02
C VAL A 34 -14.81 -8.48 -19.61
N ARG A 35 -13.83 -8.47 -20.52
CA ARG A 35 -13.16 -9.71 -20.89
C ARG A 35 -12.42 -10.14 -19.64
N HIS A 36 -12.98 -11.10 -18.94
CA HIS A 36 -12.30 -11.86 -17.91
C HIS A 36 -11.16 -12.64 -18.57
N VAL A 37 -10.08 -11.94 -18.92
CA VAL A 37 -8.80 -12.55 -19.27
C VAL A 37 -8.13 -12.92 -17.94
N PHE A 38 -8.74 -13.83 -17.19
CA PHE A 38 -8.07 -14.52 -16.09
C PHE A 38 -7.41 -15.80 -16.64
N SER A 39 -6.71 -15.70 -17.78
CA SER A 39 -5.82 -16.77 -18.21
C SER A 39 -4.55 -16.67 -17.37
N ASN A 40 -4.44 -17.47 -16.31
CA ASN A 40 -3.28 -17.56 -15.42
C ASN A 40 -2.78 -16.20 -14.89
N ASN A 41 -3.29 -15.79 -13.71
CA ASN A 41 -2.83 -14.60 -12.96
C ASN A 41 -1.33 -14.60 -12.60
N SER A 42 -0.57 -15.64 -12.95
CA SER A 42 0.88 -15.71 -12.75
C SER A 42 1.63 -14.55 -13.42
N ALA A 43 1.09 -13.94 -14.47
CA ALA A 43 1.70 -12.76 -15.09
C ALA A 43 1.69 -11.51 -14.17
N LEU A 44 0.70 -11.40 -13.28
CA LEU A 44 0.54 -10.27 -12.36
C LEU A 44 1.52 -10.33 -11.19
N PHE A 45 1.94 -11.53 -10.80
CA PHE A 45 2.77 -11.72 -9.62
C PHE A 45 4.28 -11.71 -9.93
N PRO A 46 5.12 -11.37 -8.95
CA PRO A 46 4.75 -10.68 -7.71
C PRO A 46 4.35 -9.22 -7.97
N ILE A 47 3.41 -8.73 -7.18
CA ILE A 47 2.96 -7.34 -7.17
C ILE A 47 3.83 -6.54 -6.20
N TYR A 48 4.28 -5.36 -6.62
CA TYR A 48 4.88 -4.39 -5.72
C TYR A 48 3.81 -3.43 -5.21
N TRP A 49 3.45 -3.52 -3.94
CA TRP A 49 2.50 -2.59 -3.33
C TRP A 49 3.26 -1.45 -2.66
N LEU A 50 3.24 -0.28 -3.31
CA LEU A 50 3.73 0.96 -2.70
C LEU A 50 2.66 1.49 -1.76
N HIS A 51 2.81 1.18 -0.48
CA HIS A 51 1.86 1.57 0.56
C HIS A 51 2.17 2.98 1.07
N VAL A 52 1.49 3.98 0.51
CA VAL A 52 1.58 5.34 1.03
C VAL A 52 0.81 5.40 2.36
N PRO A 53 1.40 5.93 3.45
CA PRO A 53 0.74 5.99 4.76
C PRO A 53 -0.63 6.65 4.68
N LYS A 54 -1.62 5.98 5.27
CA LYS A 54 -3.03 6.40 5.35
C LYS A 54 -3.77 6.50 4.01
N CYS A 55 -3.27 5.82 2.99
CA CYS A 55 -3.92 5.74 1.69
C CYS A 55 -4.61 4.39 1.40
N GLY A 56 -4.78 3.51 2.40
CA GLY A 56 -5.64 2.32 2.26
C GLY A 56 -5.00 1.02 2.70
N SER A 57 -4.64 0.88 3.97
CA SER A 57 -4.22 -0.41 4.54
C SER A 57 -5.27 -1.51 4.34
N SER A 58 -6.56 -1.14 4.31
CA SER A 58 -7.66 -2.06 4.02
C SER A 58 -7.60 -2.64 2.61
N PHE A 59 -6.87 -2.04 1.67
CA PHE A 59 -6.68 -2.59 0.33
C PHE A 59 -5.95 -3.94 0.36
N LEU A 60 -5.15 -4.22 1.40
CA LEU A 60 -4.56 -5.54 1.59
C LEU A 60 -5.63 -6.65 1.66
N ASN A 61 -6.81 -6.37 2.23
CA ASN A 61 -7.92 -7.34 2.23
C ASN A 61 -8.34 -7.72 0.80
N ALA A 62 -8.34 -6.78 -0.14
CA ALA A 62 -8.64 -7.10 -1.53
C ALA A 62 -7.52 -7.93 -2.17
N LEU A 63 -6.26 -7.60 -1.83
CA LEU A 63 -5.08 -8.26 -2.40
C LEU A 63 -4.91 -9.71 -1.95
N ILE A 64 -5.16 -10.01 -0.66
CA ILE A 64 -5.03 -11.38 -0.15
C ILE A 64 -6.07 -12.33 -0.74
N HIS A 65 -7.20 -11.78 -1.20
CA HIS A 65 -8.31 -12.52 -1.80
C HIS A 65 -8.26 -12.57 -3.33
N VAL A 66 -7.20 -12.04 -3.96
CA VAL A 66 -6.99 -12.25 -5.40
C VAL A 66 -6.76 -13.75 -5.65
N PRO A 67 -7.43 -14.37 -6.64
CA PRO A 67 -7.25 -15.78 -6.93
C PRO A 67 -5.78 -16.17 -7.11
N ASN A 68 -5.35 -17.18 -6.35
CA ASN A 68 -3.97 -17.69 -6.25
C ASN A 68 -2.93 -16.77 -5.59
N ALA A 69 -3.32 -15.59 -5.07
CA ALA A 69 -2.38 -14.73 -4.35
C ALA A 69 -1.97 -15.34 -3.02
N CYS A 70 -2.94 -15.84 -2.24
CA CYS A 70 -2.69 -16.32 -0.89
C CYS A 70 -3.40 -17.64 -0.59
N PRO A 71 -2.98 -18.77 -1.17
CA PRO A 71 -3.64 -20.07 -0.99
C PRO A 71 -3.63 -20.59 0.46
N GLY A 72 -2.76 -20.04 1.33
CA GLY A 72 -2.70 -20.42 2.74
C GLY A 72 -3.55 -19.57 3.68
N VAL A 73 -4.36 -18.64 3.14
CA VAL A 73 -5.15 -17.67 3.90
C VAL A 73 -6.64 -18.06 3.86
N PRO A 74 -7.38 -18.06 4.99
CA PRO A 74 -8.81 -18.34 4.98
C PRO A 74 -9.60 -17.38 4.10
N GLU A 75 -10.59 -17.89 3.36
CA GLU A 75 -11.40 -17.11 2.40
C GLU A 75 -12.21 -15.99 3.07
N ASP A 76 -12.58 -16.15 4.34
CA ASP A 76 -13.33 -15.19 5.13
C ASP A 76 -12.44 -14.27 5.98
N LEU A 77 -11.11 -14.36 5.84
CA LEU A 77 -10.20 -13.55 6.64
C LEU A 77 -10.36 -12.07 6.29
N VAL A 78 -10.57 -11.27 7.34
CA VAL A 78 -10.47 -9.81 7.28
C VAL A 78 -9.31 -9.36 8.15
N ILE A 79 -8.32 -8.70 7.56
CA ILE A 79 -7.22 -8.02 8.25
C ILE A 79 -7.76 -6.73 8.87
N SER A 80 -7.80 -6.70 10.19
CA SER A 80 -8.32 -5.61 11.02
C SER A 80 -7.65 -5.62 12.40
N ASP A 81 -7.87 -4.57 13.19
CA ASP A 81 -7.33 -4.51 14.54
C ASP A 81 -7.93 -5.60 15.45
N LEU A 82 -9.16 -6.04 15.17
CA LEU A 82 -9.82 -7.12 15.90
C LEU A 82 -9.18 -8.49 15.64
N THR A 83 -8.73 -8.73 14.41
CA THR A 83 -8.22 -10.04 13.97
C THR A 83 -6.71 -10.16 14.07
N MET A 84 -5.99 -9.03 13.98
CA MET A 84 -4.52 -8.97 13.92
C MET A 84 -3.87 -8.05 14.97
N GLY A 85 -4.65 -7.28 15.74
CA GLY A 85 -4.12 -6.28 16.68
C GLY A 85 -3.79 -4.93 16.02
N GLN A 86 -3.27 -3.99 16.80
CA GLN A 86 -3.05 -2.59 16.39
C GLN A 86 -2.11 -2.45 15.17
N ASP A 87 -1.13 -3.35 15.03
CA ASP A 87 -0.28 -3.43 13.85
C ASP A 87 -0.79 -4.52 12.89
N ASN A 88 -1.98 -4.29 12.35
CA ASN A 88 -2.73 -5.35 11.66
C ASN A 88 -2.03 -5.92 10.41
N ILE A 89 -1.21 -5.13 9.71
CA ILE A 89 -0.43 -5.60 8.57
C ILE A 89 0.70 -6.50 9.07
N GLN A 90 1.49 -6.05 10.06
CA GLN A 90 2.57 -6.88 10.62
C GLN A 90 2.02 -8.16 11.25
N GLY A 91 0.94 -8.04 12.03
CA GLY A 91 0.28 -9.18 12.65
C GLY A 91 -0.26 -10.21 11.65
N PHE A 92 -0.68 -9.77 10.46
CA PHE A 92 -1.03 -10.68 9.37
C PHE A 92 0.20 -11.49 8.88
N TRP A 93 1.33 -10.82 8.65
CA TRP A 93 2.54 -11.50 8.18
C TRP A 93 3.17 -12.40 9.23
N ASP A 94 3.07 -12.03 10.51
CA ASP A 94 3.51 -12.87 11.63
C ASP A 94 2.66 -14.14 11.74
N LYS A 95 1.35 -14.02 11.53
CA LYS A 95 0.40 -15.13 11.63
C LYS A 95 0.41 -16.03 10.37
N TYR A 96 0.68 -15.46 9.20
CA TYR A 96 0.67 -16.15 7.91
C TYR A 96 1.98 -15.92 7.11
N PRO A 97 3.15 -16.31 7.64
CA PRO A 97 4.45 -16.00 7.01
C PRO A 97 4.63 -16.65 5.62
N ALA A 98 3.91 -17.73 5.36
CA ALA A 98 3.86 -18.40 4.05
C ALA A 98 2.48 -18.29 3.38
N GLY A 99 1.63 -17.35 3.83
CA GLY A 99 0.25 -17.22 3.36
C GLY A 99 0.16 -16.85 1.88
N CYS A 100 1.13 -16.07 1.38
CA CYS A 100 1.10 -15.47 0.04
C CYS A 100 2.42 -15.69 -0.74
N PRO A 101 2.84 -16.94 -0.97
CA PRO A 101 4.16 -17.25 -1.53
C PRO A 101 4.28 -16.73 -2.97
N GLY A 102 5.24 -15.83 -3.22
CA GLY A 102 5.54 -15.29 -4.55
C GLY A 102 4.57 -14.23 -5.06
N SER A 103 3.60 -13.80 -4.24
CA SER A 103 2.55 -12.87 -4.66
C SER A 103 2.89 -11.41 -4.42
N PHE A 104 3.67 -11.11 -3.38
CA PHE A 104 4.02 -9.73 -3.02
C PHE A 104 5.53 -9.55 -2.93
N ALA A 105 6.03 -8.48 -3.56
CA ALA A 105 7.42 -8.06 -3.44
C ALA A 105 7.68 -7.28 -2.14
N THR A 106 6.65 -6.63 -1.61
CA THR A 106 6.67 -5.82 -0.38
C THR A 106 5.39 -6.02 0.41
N TYR A 107 5.49 -5.85 1.73
CA TYR A 107 4.45 -6.21 2.69
C TYR A 107 3.77 -4.99 3.33
N GLY A 108 3.57 -3.91 2.57
CA GLY A 108 2.99 -2.68 3.09
C GLY A 108 3.98 -1.77 3.82
N ASN A 109 5.28 -1.95 3.61
CA ASN A 109 6.28 -0.99 4.10
C ASN A 109 6.14 0.36 3.39
N HIS A 110 6.42 1.44 4.10
CA HIS A 110 6.36 2.79 3.54
C HIS A 110 7.66 3.20 2.80
N ASP A 111 8.24 2.30 2.02
CA ASP A 111 9.56 2.49 1.41
C ASP A 111 9.54 3.38 0.16
N GLY A 112 10.69 3.95 -0.18
CA GLY A 112 10.91 4.68 -1.43
C GLY A 112 10.99 3.73 -2.63
N PHE A 113 10.23 4.02 -3.69
CA PHE A 113 10.09 3.24 -4.91
C PHE A 113 11.22 3.46 -5.94
N GLY A 114 12.03 4.51 -5.81
CA GLY A 114 13.02 4.90 -6.81
C GLY A 114 13.94 3.74 -7.25
N ARG A 115 14.56 3.06 -6.28
CA ARG A 115 15.47 1.92 -6.54
C ARG A 115 14.75 0.67 -7.06
N HIS A 116 13.44 0.63 -6.85
CA HIS A 116 12.56 -0.48 -7.18
C HIS A 116 11.90 -0.29 -8.56
N TYR A 117 11.88 0.93 -9.10
CA TYR A 117 11.20 1.26 -10.35
C TYR A 117 11.58 0.35 -11.51
N LYS A 118 12.89 0.16 -11.78
CA LYS A 118 13.35 -0.67 -12.91
C LYS A 118 12.89 -2.13 -12.79
N GLN A 119 12.90 -2.67 -11.57
CA GLN A 119 12.53 -4.07 -11.29
C GLN A 119 11.02 -4.30 -11.38
N TRP A 120 10.23 -3.31 -10.95
CA TRP A 120 8.78 -3.47 -10.75
C TRP A 120 7.92 -2.65 -11.72
N LYS A 121 8.53 -2.10 -12.77
CA LYS A 121 7.82 -1.36 -13.82
C LYS A 121 6.73 -2.24 -14.43
N GLY A 122 5.49 -1.74 -14.41
CA GLY A 122 4.32 -2.47 -14.90
C GLY A 122 3.74 -3.51 -13.94
N LYS A 123 4.35 -3.73 -12.77
CA LYS A 123 3.87 -4.63 -11.71
C LYS A 123 3.68 -3.94 -10.35
N ALA A 124 3.86 -2.63 -10.31
CA ALA A 124 3.66 -1.83 -9.11
C ALA A 124 2.25 -1.25 -9.05
N MET A 125 1.67 -1.19 -7.86
CA MET A 125 0.41 -0.54 -7.59
C MET A 125 0.49 0.28 -6.30
N THR A 126 -0.33 1.32 -6.24
CA THR A 126 -0.45 2.18 -5.08
C THR A 126 -1.87 2.70 -4.98
N MET A 127 -2.26 3.09 -3.78
CA MET A 127 -3.50 3.82 -3.53
C MET A 127 -3.11 5.23 -3.10
N LEU A 128 -3.79 6.23 -3.66
CA LEU A 128 -3.58 7.64 -3.34
C LEU A 128 -4.86 8.23 -2.75
N ARG A 129 -4.67 9.19 -1.84
CA ARG A 129 -5.73 10.00 -1.24
C ARG A 129 -5.41 11.47 -1.48
N SER A 130 -6.40 12.35 -1.41
CA SER A 130 -6.16 13.79 -1.38
C SER A 130 -5.13 14.13 -0.29
N PRO A 131 -4.08 14.92 -0.61
CA PRO A 131 -3.00 15.21 0.32
C PRO A 131 -3.49 15.70 1.69
N GLU A 132 -4.51 16.57 1.71
CA GLU A 132 -5.08 17.17 2.91
C GLU A 132 -5.76 16.12 3.79
N GLN A 133 -6.61 15.27 3.22
CA GLN A 133 -7.29 14.20 3.98
C GLN A 133 -6.29 13.16 4.49
N ARG A 134 -5.23 12.89 3.73
CA ARG A 134 -4.13 12.03 4.18
C ARG A 134 -3.45 12.64 5.41
N MET A 135 -3.09 13.92 5.37
CA MET A 135 -2.46 14.62 6.51
C MET A 135 -3.37 14.65 7.74
N ILE A 136 -4.66 14.96 7.58
CA ILE A 136 -5.64 14.94 8.68
C ILE A 136 -5.74 13.54 9.29
N SER A 137 -5.86 12.51 8.45
CA SER A 137 -5.95 11.11 8.91
C SER A 137 -4.69 10.68 9.65
N SER A 138 -3.52 11.10 9.19
CA SER A 138 -2.24 10.75 9.79
C SER A 138 -2.00 11.49 11.11
N PHE A 139 -2.37 12.77 11.19
CA PHE A 139 -2.33 13.55 12.43
C PHE A 139 -3.23 12.96 13.52
N ARG A 140 -4.45 12.54 13.16
CA ARG A 140 -5.41 11.90 14.08
C ARG A 140 -5.00 10.50 14.51
N ASP A 141 -4.22 9.80 13.69
CA ASP A 141 -3.65 8.50 14.02
C ASP A 141 -2.31 8.65 14.74
N ASN A 142 -2.32 9.27 15.92
CA ASN A 142 -1.12 9.47 16.74
C ASN A 142 0.06 10.11 15.97
N ARG A 143 -0.23 11.03 15.04
CA ARG A 143 0.77 11.68 14.16
C ARG A 143 1.61 10.65 13.39
N HIS A 144 0.98 9.61 12.85
CA HIS A 144 1.64 8.56 12.05
C HIS A 144 2.61 9.14 11.01
N SER A 145 3.78 8.53 10.81
CA SER A 145 4.87 9.09 9.98
C SER A 145 5.53 10.38 10.48
N TRP A 146 5.23 10.86 11.69
CA TRP A 146 6.04 11.89 12.35
C TRP A 146 7.45 11.35 12.63
N PRO A 147 8.52 12.13 12.38
CA PRO A 147 9.88 11.67 12.66
C PRO A 147 10.06 11.26 14.13
N ALA A 148 10.48 10.02 14.38
CA ALA A 148 10.62 9.49 15.73
C ALA A 148 11.71 10.22 16.55
N ASN A 149 12.77 10.68 15.89
CA ASN A 149 13.81 11.52 16.50
C ASN A 149 13.31 12.92 16.89
N TRP A 150 12.12 13.32 16.41
CA TRP A 150 11.45 14.59 16.74
C TRP A 150 10.24 14.37 17.64
N THR A 151 10.15 13.22 18.31
CA THR A 151 9.05 12.90 19.24
C THR A 151 8.97 13.82 20.44
N ASN A 152 9.94 14.73 20.62
CA ASN A 152 9.87 15.75 21.66
C ASN A 152 10.40 17.12 21.18
N PRO A 153 9.55 18.15 21.04
CA PRO A 153 8.09 18.11 21.22
C PRO A 153 7.35 17.53 19.99
N PRO A 154 6.19 16.86 20.19
CA PRO A 154 5.29 16.53 19.09
C PRO A 154 4.84 17.80 18.35
N PRO A 155 4.30 17.68 17.11
CA PRO A 155 3.79 18.84 16.40
C PRO A 155 2.72 19.54 17.25
N ARG A 156 2.83 20.87 17.36
CA ARG A 156 1.91 21.68 18.18
C ARG A 156 0.49 21.66 17.64
N ASP A 157 0.36 21.62 16.31
CA ASP A 157 -0.90 21.62 15.60
C ASP A 157 -0.75 20.89 14.25
N ILE A 158 -1.86 20.80 13.51
CA ILE A 158 -1.90 20.15 12.20
C ILE A 158 -1.08 20.89 11.14
N ALA A 159 -0.89 22.21 11.27
CA ALA A 159 -0.13 22.99 10.30
C ALA A 159 1.36 22.65 10.41
N ALA A 160 1.91 22.63 11.63
CA ALA A 160 3.29 22.19 11.89
C ALA A 160 3.52 20.73 11.46
N TYR A 161 2.52 19.87 11.67
CA TYR A 161 2.56 18.50 11.18
C TYR A 161 2.59 18.44 9.64
N ALA A 162 1.68 19.15 8.98
CA ALA A 162 1.56 19.20 7.53
C ALA A 162 2.84 19.70 6.86
N GLU A 163 3.44 20.76 7.39
CA GLU A 163 4.71 21.32 6.89
C GLU A 163 5.84 20.28 6.89
N THR A 164 5.87 19.40 7.90
CA THR A 164 6.88 18.35 8.03
C THR A 164 6.61 17.16 7.11
N VAL A 165 5.35 16.71 7.01
CA VAL A 165 4.99 15.46 6.29
C VAL A 165 4.50 15.66 4.85
N GLN A 166 4.45 16.90 4.38
CA GLN A 166 4.03 17.24 3.02
C GLN A 166 4.89 16.54 1.97
N GLY A 167 4.28 16.26 0.82
CA GLY A 167 4.95 15.61 -0.30
C GLY A 167 5.28 14.14 -0.10
N CYS A 168 4.84 13.48 0.99
CA CYS A 168 5.22 12.09 1.26
C CYS A 168 4.98 11.13 0.08
N ALA A 169 3.81 11.18 -0.56
CA ALA A 169 3.52 10.30 -1.70
C ALA A 169 4.53 10.50 -2.84
N VAL A 170 4.87 11.76 -3.16
CA VAL A 170 5.86 12.10 -4.18
C VAL A 170 7.25 11.63 -3.76
N LYS A 171 7.66 11.93 -2.53
CA LYS A 171 8.93 11.47 -1.95
C LYS A 171 9.05 9.96 -2.06
N MET A 172 8.03 9.21 -1.63
CA MET A 172 8.02 7.74 -1.76
C MET A 172 8.09 7.27 -3.21
N LEU A 173 7.49 7.98 -4.16
CA LEU A 173 7.56 7.61 -5.57
C LEU A 173 8.96 7.86 -6.18
N THR A 174 9.64 8.91 -5.76
CA THR A 174 10.88 9.37 -6.42
C THR A 174 12.15 8.95 -5.71
N ARG A 175 12.12 8.75 -4.38
CA ARG A 175 13.31 8.51 -3.56
C ARG A 175 13.66 7.04 -3.40
N ASN A 176 14.87 6.80 -2.91
CA ASN A 176 15.35 5.50 -2.45
C ASN A 176 15.24 5.38 -0.92
N GLY A 177 15.34 4.15 -0.40
CA GLY A 177 15.48 3.90 1.04
C GLY A 177 14.21 3.39 1.73
N SER A 178 14.36 2.92 2.96
CA SER A 178 13.25 2.37 3.76
C SER A 178 12.64 3.42 4.68
N SER A 179 11.39 3.22 5.06
CA SER A 179 10.71 4.02 6.08
C SER A 179 11.10 3.71 7.53
N HIS A 180 11.67 2.53 7.79
CA HIS A 180 11.89 2.01 9.14
C HIS A 180 13.19 2.47 9.82
N THR A 181 14.03 3.28 9.16
CA THR A 181 15.38 3.58 9.70
C THR A 181 15.41 4.68 10.78
N VAL A 182 14.40 4.72 11.66
CA VAL A 182 14.52 5.42 12.95
C VAL A 182 14.55 4.48 14.16
N GLU A 183 14.44 3.16 13.97
CA GLU A 183 14.93 2.19 14.96
C GLU A 183 16.32 1.68 14.56
N ALA A 184 17.30 2.59 14.55
CA ALA A 184 18.65 2.15 14.86
C ALA A 184 18.65 1.82 16.37
N TRP A 185 18.31 0.57 16.70
CA TRP A 185 19.04 -0.11 17.76
C TRP A 185 20.54 0.15 17.54
N PRO A 186 21.34 0.45 18.57
CA PRO A 186 22.75 0.72 18.39
C PRO A 186 23.41 -0.55 17.83
N ILE A 187 23.61 -0.63 16.52
CA ILE A 187 24.42 -1.66 15.90
C ILE A 187 25.87 -1.26 16.19
N PRO A 188 26.59 -1.96 17.07
CA PRO A 188 27.98 -1.64 17.32
C PRO A 188 28.75 -1.94 16.02
N ASN A 189 29.57 -1.00 15.56
CA ASN A 189 30.50 -1.08 14.43
C ASN A 189 30.01 -0.66 13.03
N PHE A 190 28.78 -0.18 12.85
CA PHE A 190 28.50 0.66 11.67
C PHE A 190 28.72 2.11 12.08
N GLY A 191 29.92 2.63 11.78
CA GLY A 191 30.28 4.03 12.02
C GLY A 191 29.16 4.95 11.53
N ALA A 192 28.86 5.98 12.33
CA ALA A 192 27.76 6.92 12.13
C ALA A 192 27.56 7.26 10.64
N ILE A 193 26.64 6.53 10.01
CA ILE A 193 26.12 6.90 8.69
C ILE A 193 25.35 8.20 8.98
N GLY A 194 25.34 9.16 8.05
CA GLY A 194 24.82 10.51 8.27
C GLY A 194 23.40 10.55 8.89
N PRO A 195 23.00 11.71 9.43
CA PRO A 195 21.83 11.85 10.30
C PRO A 195 20.60 11.16 9.69
N HIS A 196 20.13 10.11 10.35
CA HIS A 196 19.04 9.26 9.88
C HIS A 196 17.70 9.99 10.12
N TRP A 197 17.32 10.83 9.15
CA TRP A 197 16.13 11.66 9.26
C TRP A 197 14.84 10.87 8.92
N GLY A 198 13.87 10.90 9.84
CA GLY A 198 12.42 10.98 9.61
C GLY A 198 11.75 10.17 8.51
N GLY A 199 11.76 8.83 8.59
CA GLY A 199 10.75 7.95 7.96
C GLY A 199 10.45 8.14 6.46
N ALA A 200 9.34 7.56 6.00
CA ALA A 200 8.86 7.60 4.60
C ALA A 200 8.69 9.01 4.01
N CYS A 201 8.42 9.98 4.88
CA CYS A 201 7.74 11.23 4.53
C CYS A 201 8.49 12.50 4.97
N GLY A 202 9.35 12.40 5.96
CA GLY A 202 9.81 13.55 6.76
C GLY A 202 11.27 13.94 6.54
N SER A 203 12.08 13.18 5.81
CA SER A 203 13.46 13.57 5.56
C SER A 203 13.64 14.56 4.40
N PRO A 204 14.59 15.50 4.51
CA PRO A 204 15.25 16.08 3.34
C PRO A 204 15.89 14.96 2.52
N GLU A 205 15.93 15.12 1.21
CA GLU A 205 16.69 14.23 0.33
C GLU A 205 18.16 14.29 0.75
N GLU A 206 18.77 13.15 1.10
CA GLU A 206 20.23 13.11 1.11
C GLU A 206 20.65 13.40 -0.32
N VAL A 207 21.29 14.55 -0.52
CA VAL A 207 22.02 14.82 -1.75
C VAL A 207 23.18 13.83 -1.76
N THR A 208 22.92 12.62 -2.24
CA THR A 208 24.00 11.71 -2.62
C THR A 208 24.76 12.45 -3.71
N GLN A 209 25.94 12.97 -3.36
CA GLN A 209 26.89 13.48 -4.32
C GLN A 209 27.13 12.35 -5.33
N GLN A 210 26.68 12.58 -6.58
CA GLN A 210 26.91 11.66 -7.70
C GLN A 210 28.38 11.64 -8.08
#